data_AF-A0A261UDB2-F1
#
_entry.id   AF-A0A261UDB2-F1
#
_cell.length_a   1.000
_cell.length_b   1.000
_cell.length_c   1.000
_cell.angle_alpha   90.00
_cell.angle_beta   90.00
_cell.angle_gamma   90.00
#
_symmetry.space_group_name_H-M   'P 1'
#
loop_
_entity.id
_entity.type
_entity.pdbx_description
1 polymer ?
#
loop_
_entity_poly.entity_id
_entity_poly.type
_entity_poly.pdbx_seq_one_letter_code
_entity_poly.pdbx_strand_id
1 'polypeptide(L)'
;MVDGERVLLDKLKLARAILDRYAPAQDAERERDAGIEAAARWIDTRRDDFDREHGYEDPDTGALEYGTGPHAEAKREYSFELAEIAEGLRALKSEAARAQLDAAQEKPE
;
A
#
# COMPACT_ATOMS: atom_id res chain seq x y z
N MET A 1 50.16 3.41 -17.50
CA MET A 1 48.81 4.02 -17.36
C MET A 1 47.69 2.97 -17.18
N VAL A 2 47.98 1.76 -16.68
CA VAL A 2 47.02 0.63 -16.69
C VAL A 2 46.31 0.42 -15.33
N ASP A 3 46.82 1.02 -14.25
CA ASP A 3 46.29 0.78 -12.90
C ASP A 3 44.99 1.52 -12.60
N GLY A 4 44.81 2.74 -13.11
CA GLY A 4 43.58 3.49 -12.90
C GLY A 4 42.36 2.84 -13.56
N GLU A 5 42.54 2.26 -14.74
CA GLU A 5 41.50 1.60 -15.52
C GLU A 5 41.06 0.26 -14.89
N ARG A 6 42.02 -0.48 -14.32
CA ARG A 6 41.75 -1.70 -13.54
C ARG A 6 40.94 -1.42 -12.27
N VAL A 7 41.31 -0.38 -11.54
CA VAL A 7 40.59 0.04 -10.32
C VAL A 7 39.16 0.47 -10.66
N LEU A 8 38.97 1.17 -11.79
CA LEU A 8 37.64 1.56 -12.28
C LEU A 8 36.79 0.33 -12.65
N LEU A 9 37.37 -0.64 -13.36
CA LEU A 9 36.71 -1.89 -13.72
C LEU A 9 36.29 -2.70 -12.47
N ASP A 10 37.14 -2.77 -11.45
CA ASP A 10 36.81 -3.51 -10.22
C ASP A 10 35.72 -2.80 -9.40
N LYS A 11 35.73 -1.46 -9.35
CA LYS A 11 34.64 -0.68 -8.74
C LYS A 11 33.32 -0.86 -9.48
N LEU A 12 33.34 -0.91 -10.81
CA LEU A 12 32.14 -1.15 -11.63
C LEU A 12 31.58 -2.55 -11.43
N LYS A 13 32.44 -3.57 -11.36
CA LYS A 13 32.02 -4.95 -11.05
C LYS A 13 31.41 -5.06 -9.66
N LEU A 14 32.00 -4.38 -8.67
CA LEU A 14 31.47 -4.34 -7.31
C LEU A 14 30.11 -3.64 -7.27
N ALA A 15 29.97 -2.48 -7.93
CA ALA A 15 28.69 -1.78 -8.03
C ALA A 15 27.62 -2.65 -8.69
N ARG A 16 27.97 -3.39 -9.75
CA ARG A 16 27.07 -4.33 -10.41
C ARG A 16 26.64 -5.47 -9.50
N ALA A 17 27.59 -6.10 -8.80
CA ALA A 17 27.30 -7.19 -7.86
C ALA A 17 26.41 -6.74 -6.69
N ILE A 18 26.58 -5.48 -6.23
CA ILE A 18 25.69 -4.86 -5.26
C ILE A 18 24.28 -4.74 -5.85
N LEU A 19 24.14 -4.11 -7.03
CA LEU A 19 22.82 -3.93 -7.66
C LEU A 19 22.09 -5.26 -7.91
N ASP A 20 22.78 -6.27 -8.42
CA ASP A 20 22.18 -7.59 -8.68
C ASP A 20 21.75 -8.30 -7.38
N ARG A 21 22.40 -8.00 -6.24
CA ARG A 21 22.00 -8.52 -4.92
C ARG A 21 20.79 -7.79 -4.33
N TYR A 22 20.61 -6.51 -4.63
CA TYR A 22 19.50 -5.70 -4.10
C TYR A 22 18.23 -5.75 -4.97
N ALA A 23 18.34 -6.04 -6.26
CA ALA A 23 17.19 -6.12 -7.17
C ALA A 23 16.08 -7.08 -6.70
N PRO A 24 16.37 -8.33 -6.24
CA PRO A 24 15.32 -9.25 -5.79
C PRO A 24 14.52 -8.77 -4.57
N ALA A 25 15.18 -8.05 -3.65
CA ALA A 25 14.53 -7.49 -2.48
C ALA A 25 13.59 -6.34 -2.86
N GLN A 26 14.02 -5.47 -3.79
CA GLN A 26 13.17 -4.38 -4.29
C GLN A 26 11.96 -4.90 -5.08
N ASP A 27 12.14 -5.97 -5.86
CA ASP A 27 11.04 -6.60 -6.59
C ASP A 27 10.03 -7.24 -5.62
N ALA A 28 10.50 -7.95 -4.59
CA ALA A 28 9.62 -8.52 -3.56
C ALA A 28 8.83 -7.45 -2.79
N GLU A 29 9.44 -6.29 -2.49
CA GLU A 29 8.75 -5.17 -1.85
C GLU A 29 7.68 -4.55 -2.75
N ARG A 30 7.98 -4.38 -4.04
CA ARG A 30 7.01 -3.89 -5.03
C ARG A 30 5.85 -4.86 -5.21
N GLU A 31 6.13 -6.16 -5.28
CA GLU A 31 5.10 -7.20 -5.37
C GLU A 31 4.19 -7.22 -4.13
N ARG A 32 4.78 -7.08 -2.93
CA ARG A 32 4.02 -6.95 -1.69
C ARG A 32 3.10 -5.72 -1.73
N ASP A 33 3.63 -4.55 -2.09
CA ASP A 33 2.85 -3.30 -2.12
C ASP A 33 1.74 -3.33 -3.18
N ALA A 34 1.99 -3.99 -4.31
CA ALA A 34 0.98 -4.25 -5.34
C ALA A 34 -0.12 -5.20 -4.84
N GLY A 35 0.25 -6.25 -4.11
CA GLY A 35 -0.70 -7.18 -3.48
C GLY A 35 -1.58 -6.48 -2.43
N ILE A 36 -0.98 -5.64 -1.58
CA ILE A 36 -1.72 -4.83 -0.59
C ILE A 36 -2.68 -3.87 -1.29
N GLU A 37 -2.26 -3.21 -2.39
CA GLU A 37 -3.17 -2.35 -3.17
C GLU A 37 -4.34 -3.14 -3.76
N ALA A 38 -4.07 -4.31 -4.32
CA ALA A 38 -5.11 -5.15 -4.91
C ALA A 38 -6.13 -5.59 -3.85
N ALA A 39 -5.66 -5.94 -2.64
CA ALA A 39 -6.54 -6.26 -1.52
C ALA A 39 -7.40 -5.07 -1.08
N ALA A 40 -6.81 -3.88 -0.93
CA ALA A 40 -7.55 -2.68 -0.57
C ALA A 40 -8.63 -2.33 -1.61
N ARG A 41 -8.30 -2.40 -2.90
CA ARG A 41 -9.27 -2.17 -4.00
C ARG A 41 -10.40 -3.20 -4.03
N TRP A 42 -10.11 -4.45 -3.69
CA TRP A 42 -11.15 -5.48 -3.58
C TRP A 42 -12.13 -5.14 -2.45
N ILE A 43 -11.65 -4.62 -1.32
CA ILE A 43 -12.52 -4.14 -0.23
C ILE A 43 -13.32 -2.91 -0.65
N ASP A 44 -12.71 -1.92 -1.33
CA ASP A 44 -13.42 -0.77 -1.88
C ASP A 44 -14.56 -1.21 -2.80
N THR A 45 -14.29 -2.19 -3.69
CA THR A 45 -15.32 -2.74 -4.60
C THR A 45 -16.48 -3.38 -3.83
N ARG A 46 -16.18 -4.12 -2.75
CA ARG A 46 -17.23 -4.71 -1.90
C ARG A 46 -18.07 -3.64 -1.22
N ARG A 47 -17.45 -2.55 -0.79
CA ARG A 47 -18.16 -1.40 -0.22
C ARG A 47 -19.05 -0.77 -1.28
N ASP A 48 -18.52 -0.47 -2.46
CA ASP A 48 -19.30 0.10 -3.56
C ASP A 48 -20.50 -0.79 -3.95
N ASP A 49 -20.33 -2.10 -3.93
CA ASP A 49 -21.41 -3.06 -4.18
C ASP A 49 -22.48 -3.03 -3.08
N PHE A 50 -22.05 -3.00 -1.82
CA PHE A 50 -22.94 -2.89 -0.67
C PHE A 50 -23.72 -1.55 -0.66
N ASP A 51 -23.01 -0.44 -0.87
CA ASP A 51 -23.55 0.91 -0.93
C ASP A 51 -24.59 1.03 -2.06
N ARG A 52 -24.35 0.38 -3.21
CA ARG A 52 -25.31 0.32 -4.33
C ARG A 52 -26.54 -0.54 -4.04
N GLU A 53 -26.38 -1.64 -3.32
CA GLU A 53 -27.48 -2.55 -3.00
C GLU A 53 -28.39 -2.00 -1.89
N HIS A 54 -27.82 -1.29 -0.91
CA HIS A 54 -28.52 -0.95 0.32
C HIS A 54 -28.67 0.54 0.58
N GLY A 55 -27.90 1.37 -0.11
CA GLY A 55 -27.95 2.82 0.00
C GLY A 55 -28.75 3.46 -1.12
N TYR A 56 -29.00 4.75 -0.96
CA TYR A 56 -29.50 5.64 -2.00
C TYR A 56 -28.82 6.99 -1.85
N GLU A 57 -28.68 7.71 -2.95
CA GLU A 57 -28.17 9.07 -2.92
C GLU A 57 -29.34 10.03 -2.62
N ASP A 58 -29.21 10.81 -1.55
CA ASP A 58 -30.15 11.84 -1.20
C ASP A 58 -30.11 12.95 -2.28
N PRO A 59 -31.22 13.26 -2.97
CA PRO A 59 -31.21 14.16 -4.12
C PRO A 59 -30.98 15.62 -3.75
N ASP A 60 -31.17 16.00 -2.48
CA ASP A 60 -31.00 17.37 -2.01
C ASP A 60 -29.55 17.64 -1.57
N THR A 61 -28.85 16.62 -1.09
CA THR A 61 -27.51 16.73 -0.50
C THR A 61 -26.41 16.01 -1.27
N GLY A 62 -26.75 15.04 -2.13
CA GLY A 62 -25.81 14.11 -2.77
C GLY A 62 -25.18 13.11 -1.80
N ALA A 63 -25.67 13.02 -0.56
CA ALA A 63 -25.12 12.12 0.45
C ALA A 63 -25.66 10.69 0.25
N LEU A 64 -24.80 9.70 0.46
CA LEU A 64 -25.24 8.31 0.54
C LEU A 64 -25.97 8.07 1.86
N GLU A 65 -27.22 7.63 1.77
CA GLU A 65 -28.08 7.35 2.92
C GLU A 65 -28.58 5.90 2.92
N TYR A 66 -28.82 5.36 4.12
CA TYR A 66 -29.29 3.98 4.34
C TYR A 66 -30.71 3.89 4.90
N GLY A 67 -31.41 5.03 4.96
CA GLY A 67 -32.71 5.19 5.60
C GLY A 67 -32.59 5.56 7.09
N THR A 68 -33.61 5.22 7.88
CA THR A 68 -33.70 5.60 9.30
C THR A 68 -33.85 4.39 10.21
N GLY A 69 -33.35 4.51 11.44
CA GLY A 69 -33.50 3.49 12.50
C GLY A 69 -32.34 2.48 12.55
N PRO A 70 -32.42 1.48 13.45
CA PRO A 70 -31.28 0.61 13.79
C PRO A 70 -30.67 -0.16 12.61
N HIS A 71 -31.50 -0.58 11.64
CA HIS A 71 -31.00 -1.25 10.44
C HIS A 71 -30.24 -0.30 9.49
N ALA A 72 -30.58 0.98 9.48
CA ALA A 72 -29.85 1.98 8.69
C ALA A 72 -28.50 2.30 9.33
N GLU A 73 -28.44 2.37 10.66
CA GLU A 73 -27.20 2.57 11.42
C GLU A 73 -26.23 1.40 11.19
N ALA A 74 -26.71 0.15 11.33
CA ALA A 74 -25.87 -1.04 11.09
C ALA A 74 -25.30 -1.11 9.66
N LYS A 75 -26.06 -0.68 8.65
CA LYS A 75 -25.56 -0.60 7.26
C LYS A 75 -24.48 0.47 7.11
N ARG A 76 -24.68 1.64 7.73
CA ARG A 76 -23.71 2.73 7.72
C ARG A 76 -22.41 2.31 8.40
N GLU A 77 -22.50 1.66 9.56
CA GLU A 77 -21.36 1.09 10.27
C GLU A 77 -20.61 0.07 9.42
N TYR A 78 -21.33 -0.84 8.76
CA TYR A 78 -20.68 -1.84 7.91
C TYR A 78 -19.95 -1.21 6.71
N SER A 79 -20.56 -0.24 6.02
CA SER A 79 -19.90 0.50 4.93
C SER A 79 -18.65 1.24 5.43
N PHE A 80 -18.73 1.84 6.63
CA PHE A 80 -17.59 2.50 7.28
C PHE A 80 -16.48 1.52 7.67
N GLU A 81 -16.80 0.37 8.23
CA GLU A 81 -15.84 -0.68 8.59
C GLU A 81 -15.06 -1.16 7.35
N LEU A 82 -15.74 -1.36 6.20
CA LEU A 82 -15.07 -1.69 4.95
C LEU A 82 -14.09 -0.59 4.51
N ALA A 83 -14.46 0.68 4.68
CA ALA A 83 -13.57 1.81 4.41
C ALA A 83 -12.33 1.78 5.30
N GLU A 84 -12.51 1.61 6.62
CA GLU A 84 -11.41 1.52 7.58
C GLU A 84 -10.48 0.35 7.30
N ILE A 85 -11.02 -0.81 6.88
CA ILE A 85 -10.20 -1.96 6.49
C ILE A 85 -9.36 -1.63 5.25
N ALA A 86 -9.93 -0.99 4.23
CA ALA A 86 -9.20 -0.62 3.02
C ALA A 86 -8.10 0.42 3.31
N GLU A 87 -8.38 1.40 4.17
CA GLU A 87 -7.39 2.37 4.65
C GLU A 87 -6.30 1.72 5.50
N GLY A 88 -6.67 0.82 6.42
CA GLY A 88 -5.74 0.06 7.24
C GLY A 88 -4.79 -0.79 6.41
N LEU A 89 -5.28 -1.46 5.35
CA LEU A 89 -4.43 -2.17 4.41
C LEU A 89 -3.43 -1.23 3.73
N ARG A 90 -3.86 -0.05 3.27
CA ARG A 90 -2.95 0.93 2.65
C ARG A 90 -1.92 1.47 3.63
N ALA A 91 -2.29 1.67 4.89
CA ALA A 91 -1.38 2.11 5.94
C ALA A 91 -0.23 1.12 6.18
N LEU A 92 -0.43 -0.19 5.99
CA LEU A 92 0.64 -1.20 6.11
C LEU A 92 1.82 -0.92 5.15
N LYS A 93 1.57 -0.32 3.98
CA LYS A 93 2.65 0.07 3.05
C LYS A 93 3.52 1.17 3.65
N SER A 94 2.88 2.16 4.27
CA SER A 94 3.55 3.31 4.90
C SER A 94 4.38 2.90 6.11
N GLU A 95 3.87 1.95 6.92
CA GLU A 95 4.62 1.40 8.05
C GLU A 95 5.84 0.61 7.60
N ALA A 96 5.70 -0.22 6.56
CA ALA A 96 6.83 -0.96 5.98
C ALA A 96 7.92 -0.01 5.43
N ALA A 97 7.53 1.04 4.71
CA ALA A 97 8.46 2.05 4.20
C ALA A 97 9.17 2.81 5.33
N ARG A 98 8.46 3.11 6.43
CA ARG A 98 9.03 3.80 7.59
C ARG A 98 10.03 2.91 8.36
N ALA A 99 9.69 1.64 8.58
CA ALA A 99 10.60 0.67 9.21
C ALA A 99 11.91 0.48 8.41
N GLN A 100 11.85 0.54 7.08
CA GLN A 100 13.05 0.49 6.22
C GLN A 100 13.94 1.73 6.38
N LEU A 101 13.34 2.92 6.49
CA LEU A 101 14.07 4.17 6.74
C LEU A 101 14.79 4.15 8.09
N ASP A 102 14.09 3.69 9.14
CA ASP A 102 14.65 3.59 10.49
C ASP A 102 15.80 2.57 10.52
N ALA A 103 15.64 1.40 9.89
CA ALA A 103 16.70 0.39 9.78
C ALA A 103 17.93 0.86 8.96
N ALA A 104 17.75 1.77 8.01
CA ALA A 104 18.85 2.38 7.27
C ALA A 104 19.64 3.41 8.09
N GLN A 105 19.00 4.02 9.09
CA GLN A 105 19.61 5.01 9.99
C GLN A 105 20.34 4.38 11.17
N GLU A 106 19.99 3.16 11.58
CA GLU A 106 20.57 2.49 12.75
C GLU A 106 21.92 1.79 12.51
N LYS A 107 22.51 1.77 11.30
CA LYS A 107 23.86 1.21 11.12
C LYS A 107 24.93 2.16 11.68
N PRO A 108 25.58 1.88 12.83
CA PRO A 108 26.71 2.65 13.29
C PRO A 108 27.97 2.18 12.56
N GLU A 109 28.92 3.09 12.39
CA GLU A 109 30.26 2.86 11.81
C GLU A 109 31.07 1.79 12.55
#